data_AF-A0A9E0IK26-F1
#
_entry.id   AF-A0A9E0IK26-F1
#
_cell.length_a   1.000
_cell.length_b   1.000
_cell.length_c   1.000
_cell.angle_alpha   90.00
_cell.angle_beta   90.00
_cell.angle_gamma   90.00
#
_symmetry.space_group_name_H-M   'P 1'
#
loop_
_entity.id
_entity.type
_entity.pdbx_description
1 polymer ?
#
loop_
_entity_poly.entity_id
_entity_poly.type
_entity_poly.pdbx_seq_one_letter_code
_entity_poly.pdbx_strand_id
1 'polypeptide(L)'
;MKTTKTLAFALALALGATASVGCAGSEVDDTIDDGDPTNPDDPDDVIPTSAEGKYALTSEFDVASGLPGTVGNIVNTFIELTDDADDPAGGLLDLAINQVSNSTLRNILQGARVVLAGTINDRILEIAPDFVPRIIELGDNFGQLARDFGTLTTLDVRKAGASYAATHTLTGVQFKIDGQAYAFPFADYGMDDVVTQNVSVALETTGKFTVASHQLPISMGKVLRLGIDELLVPAIDPLATDLGDMLDGLVDCDAMGQAMYDAVDIGSPSTYASACEIGLQALANLAYQQLNDLDQSAMNFGIAGQARATDSNGDKKIDQLQRGEWAGQVEYAGTPAPLQSSTFAGSRM
;
A
#
# COMPACT_ATOMS: atom_id res chain seq x y z
N MET A 1 -23.27 12.07 44.21
CA MET A 1 -24.24 13.06 43.73
C MET A 1 -23.47 14.18 43.02
N LYS A 2 -23.50 14.19 41.68
CA LYS A 2 -23.05 15.21 40.70
C LYS A 2 -22.81 14.46 39.38
N THR A 3 -23.90 14.24 38.62
CA THR A 3 -24.30 14.98 37.41
C THR A 3 -23.69 14.39 36.14
N THR A 4 -24.43 13.40 35.64
CA THR A 4 -24.57 13.00 34.23
C THR A 4 -24.68 14.21 33.30
N LYS A 5 -23.96 14.14 32.18
CA LYS A 5 -24.32 14.85 30.95
C LYS A 5 -24.60 13.81 29.87
N THR A 6 -25.82 13.85 29.39
CA THR A 6 -26.39 13.06 28.30
C THR A 6 -26.58 13.98 27.08
N LEU A 7 -26.66 13.36 25.89
CA LEU A 7 -27.08 13.91 24.58
C LEU A 7 -26.11 14.89 23.90
N ALA A 8 -25.90 14.89 22.58
CA ALA A 8 -26.43 14.14 21.43
C ALA A 8 -25.63 14.60 20.18
N PHE A 9 -25.54 13.78 19.13
CA PHE A 9 -25.46 14.12 17.68
C PHE A 9 -24.93 12.88 16.93
N ALA A 10 -25.40 12.43 15.77
CA ALA A 10 -26.68 12.46 15.07
C ALA A 10 -26.55 11.34 14.01
N LEU A 11 -27.55 10.46 13.94
CA LEU A 11 -27.72 9.47 12.90
C LEU A 11 -28.44 10.14 11.70
N ALA A 12 -27.84 10.14 10.49
CA ALA A 12 -28.56 10.17 9.21
C ALA A 12 -27.61 10.16 8.00
N LEU A 13 -27.67 9.07 7.20
CA LEU A 13 -27.74 8.99 5.72
C LEU A 13 -27.28 7.57 5.32
N ALA A 14 -27.91 6.78 4.45
CA ALA A 14 -29.23 6.77 3.83
C ALA A 14 -29.43 5.35 3.26
N LEU A 15 -30.59 4.73 3.54
CA LEU A 15 -31.07 3.55 2.83
C LEU A 15 -31.45 3.97 1.40
N GLY A 16 -30.64 3.60 0.43
CA GLY A 16 -30.94 3.68 -1.00
C GLY A 16 -31.38 2.33 -1.54
N ALA A 17 -32.65 1.97 -1.33
CA ALA A 17 -33.31 0.96 -2.16
C ALA A 17 -33.53 1.58 -3.55
N THR A 18 -32.85 1.06 -4.57
CA THR A 18 -33.27 1.25 -5.96
C THR A 18 -33.70 -0.08 -6.53
N ALA A 19 -34.95 -0.11 -6.95
CA ALA A 19 -35.55 -1.19 -7.70
C ALA A 19 -34.82 -1.37 -9.02
N SER A 20 -34.48 -2.60 -9.35
CA SER A 20 -34.12 -3.04 -10.69
C SER A 20 -35.32 -2.89 -11.62
N VAL A 21 -35.48 -1.70 -12.22
CA VAL A 21 -36.33 -1.51 -13.38
C VAL A 21 -35.51 -1.94 -14.59
N GLY A 22 -35.91 -3.05 -15.20
CA GLY A 22 -35.37 -3.49 -16.49
C GLY A 22 -35.65 -2.44 -17.56
N CYS A 23 -34.59 -1.81 -18.06
CA CYS A 23 -34.63 -1.07 -19.31
C CYS A 23 -34.39 -2.05 -20.46
N ALA A 24 -35.43 -2.20 -21.28
CA ALA A 24 -35.32 -2.79 -22.60
C ALA A 24 -34.33 -1.99 -23.46
N GLY A 25 -33.58 -2.71 -24.30
CA GLY A 25 -32.53 -2.15 -25.15
C GLY A 25 -33.02 -1.05 -26.08
N SER A 26 -32.29 0.06 -26.08
CA SER A 26 -32.13 0.90 -27.26
C SER A 26 -30.77 0.56 -27.85
N GLU A 27 -30.76 0.10 -29.10
CA GLU A 27 -29.55 -0.03 -29.92
C GLU A 27 -28.91 1.36 -29.99
N VAL A 28 -27.69 1.47 -29.46
CA VAL A 28 -26.83 2.64 -29.66
C VAL A 28 -26.26 2.51 -31.07
N ASP A 29 -26.38 3.59 -31.84
CA ASP A 29 -25.82 3.75 -33.17
C ASP A 29 -24.28 3.84 -33.04
N ASP A 30 -23.59 2.73 -33.26
CA ASP A 30 -22.14 2.52 -33.14
C ASP A 30 -21.32 3.23 -34.25
N THR A 31 -21.67 4.47 -34.62
CA THR A 31 -20.85 5.31 -35.51
C THR A 31 -20.19 6.47 -34.78
N ILE A 32 -19.94 6.33 -33.47
CA ILE A 32 -18.89 7.12 -32.85
C ILE A 32 -17.58 6.49 -33.33
N ASP A 33 -16.93 7.21 -34.24
CA ASP A 33 -15.55 7.00 -34.64
C ASP A 33 -14.70 7.06 -33.37
N ASP A 34 -14.52 5.91 -32.72
CA ASP A 34 -13.56 5.67 -31.65
C ASP A 34 -12.18 5.81 -32.28
N GLY A 35 -11.82 7.06 -32.62
CA GLY A 35 -10.64 7.42 -33.38
C GLY A 35 -9.47 6.67 -32.81
N ASP A 36 -8.99 5.69 -33.59
CA ASP A 36 -7.96 4.77 -33.17
C ASP A 36 -6.75 5.61 -32.76
N PRO A 37 -6.43 5.72 -31.45
CA PRO A 37 -5.35 6.58 -31.00
C PRO A 37 -3.98 5.96 -31.34
N THR A 38 -3.96 4.81 -32.02
CA THR A 38 -2.78 4.22 -32.64
C THR A 38 -2.63 4.61 -34.10
N ASN A 39 -3.60 5.29 -34.73
CA ASN A 39 -3.45 5.83 -36.07
C ASN A 39 -2.57 7.10 -36.02
N PRO A 40 -1.29 7.04 -36.41
CA PRO A 40 -0.40 8.19 -36.41
C PRO A 40 -0.76 9.21 -37.52
N ASP A 41 -1.75 8.89 -38.35
CA ASP A 41 -2.19 9.70 -39.49
C ASP A 41 -3.42 10.56 -39.18
N ASP A 42 -3.79 10.77 -37.91
CA ASP A 42 -4.76 11.82 -37.57
C ASP A 42 -4.14 13.18 -37.93
N PRO A 43 -4.60 13.86 -39.00
CA PRO A 43 -3.98 15.07 -39.49
C PRO A 43 -4.09 16.24 -38.52
N ASP A 44 -4.89 16.12 -37.47
CA ASP A 44 -5.13 17.16 -36.47
C ASP A 44 -4.19 17.07 -35.25
N ASP A 45 -3.37 16.02 -35.14
CA ASP A 45 -2.42 15.86 -34.03
C ASP A 45 -1.21 16.81 -34.18
N VAL A 46 -1.23 17.92 -33.45
CA VAL A 46 -0.10 18.85 -33.40
C VAL A 46 1.03 18.23 -32.58
N ILE A 47 2.21 18.05 -33.19
CA ILE A 47 3.39 17.57 -32.48
C ILE A 47 4.01 18.73 -31.68
N PRO A 48 4.14 18.60 -30.34
CA PRO A 48 4.78 19.63 -29.54
C PRO A 48 6.24 19.83 -29.98
N THR A 49 6.70 21.09 -29.95
CA THR A 49 8.07 21.46 -30.32
C THR A 49 8.93 21.86 -29.11
N SER A 50 8.30 22.04 -27.95
CA SER A 50 9.00 22.29 -26.69
C SER A 50 8.54 21.33 -25.60
N ALA A 51 9.51 20.79 -24.88
CA ALA A 51 9.30 19.97 -23.69
C ALA A 51 9.19 20.81 -22.40
N GLU A 52 9.39 22.13 -22.47
CA GLU A 52 9.41 22.99 -21.28
C GLU A 52 8.04 23.05 -20.59
N GLY A 53 8.04 22.76 -19.29
CA GLY A 53 6.83 22.73 -18.50
C GLY A 53 7.02 21.99 -17.19
N LYS A 54 6.03 22.12 -16.31
CA LYS A 54 5.91 21.30 -15.11
C LYS A 54 4.78 20.30 -15.35
N TYR A 55 5.07 19.02 -15.15
CA TYR A 55 4.11 17.94 -15.38
C TYR A 55 3.84 17.22 -14.06
N ALA A 56 2.57 17.03 -13.71
CA ALA A 56 2.18 16.09 -12.67
C ALA A 56 2.11 14.70 -13.31
N LEU A 57 2.89 13.75 -12.77
CA LEU A 57 2.92 12.37 -13.25
C LEU A 57 2.28 11.45 -12.21
N THR A 58 1.52 10.48 -12.70
CA THR A 58 1.07 9.32 -11.93
C THR A 58 1.72 8.11 -12.56
N SER A 59 2.48 7.36 -11.76
CA SER A 59 3.13 6.13 -12.21
C SER A 59 2.58 4.93 -11.47
N GLU A 60 2.59 3.79 -12.12
CA GLU A 60 2.20 2.49 -11.57
C GLU A 60 3.35 1.51 -11.77
N PHE A 61 3.70 0.79 -10.71
CA PHE A 61 4.76 -0.22 -10.71
C PHE A 61 4.19 -1.55 -10.22
N ASP A 62 4.44 -2.61 -10.99
CA ASP A 62 4.30 -3.98 -10.50
C ASP A 62 5.65 -4.42 -9.90
N VAL A 63 5.69 -4.50 -8.57
CA VAL A 63 6.87 -4.98 -7.82
C VAL A 63 6.68 -6.43 -7.30
N ALA A 64 5.56 -7.08 -7.65
CA ALA A 64 5.09 -8.30 -7.00
C ALA A 64 6.02 -9.51 -7.11
N SER A 65 6.78 -9.61 -8.20
CA SER A 65 7.67 -10.75 -8.46
C SER A 65 9.12 -10.50 -8.06
N GLY A 66 9.44 -9.30 -7.56
CA GLY A 66 10.83 -8.82 -7.56
C GLY A 66 11.35 -8.23 -6.25
N LEU A 67 10.54 -8.06 -5.20
CA LEU A 67 11.02 -7.44 -3.95
C LEU A 67 12.09 -8.33 -3.29
N PRO A 68 13.39 -7.93 -3.32
CA PRO A 68 14.45 -8.78 -2.82
C PRO A 68 14.53 -8.71 -1.29
N GLY A 69 14.96 -9.81 -0.67
CA GLY A 69 15.39 -9.83 0.72
C GLY A 69 14.27 -9.65 1.74
N THR A 70 14.51 -8.82 2.76
CA THR A 70 13.67 -8.68 3.96
C THR A 70 12.23 -8.26 3.65
N VAL A 71 11.99 -7.46 2.60
CA VAL A 71 10.64 -7.01 2.23
C VAL A 71 9.77 -8.20 1.86
N GLY A 72 10.27 -9.11 1.03
CA GLY A 72 9.56 -10.34 0.67
C GLY A 72 9.29 -11.22 1.88
N ASN A 73 10.22 -11.30 2.83
CA ASN A 73 10.03 -12.06 4.07
C ASN A 73 8.92 -11.49 4.96
N ILE A 74 8.79 -10.16 5.06
CA ILE A 74 7.73 -9.52 5.85
C ILE A 74 6.37 -9.81 5.21
N VAL A 75 6.24 -9.59 3.90
CA VAL A 75 5.01 -9.90 3.16
C VAL A 75 4.66 -11.38 3.30
N ASN A 76 5.63 -12.27 3.14
CA ASN A 76 5.40 -13.70 3.33
C ASN A 76 5.06 -14.05 4.78
N THR A 77 5.60 -13.35 5.79
CA THR A 77 5.22 -13.59 7.19
C THR A 77 3.75 -13.25 7.43
N PHE A 78 3.24 -12.17 6.83
CA PHE A 78 1.81 -11.85 6.90
C PHE A 78 0.95 -12.89 6.16
N ILE A 79 1.41 -13.38 5.01
CA ILE A 79 0.73 -14.46 4.27
C ILE A 79 0.74 -15.76 5.08
N GLU A 80 1.88 -16.17 5.62
CA GLU A 80 2.07 -17.35 6.49
C GLU A 80 1.31 -17.23 7.83
N LEU A 81 0.85 -16.04 8.21
CA LEU A 81 -0.04 -15.85 9.36
C LEU A 81 -1.51 -16.03 8.99
N THR A 82 -1.83 -16.30 7.72
CA THR A 82 -3.20 -16.24 7.19
C THR A 82 -3.54 -17.37 6.22
N ASP A 83 -2.61 -18.27 5.89
CA ASP A 83 -2.77 -19.24 4.81
C ASP A 83 -3.15 -20.66 5.26
N ASP A 84 -2.96 -21.05 6.53
CA ASP A 84 -3.38 -22.35 7.05
C ASP A 84 -4.73 -22.32 7.82
N ALA A 85 -5.35 -23.49 7.96
CA ALA A 85 -6.62 -23.65 8.69
C ALA A 85 -6.52 -23.40 10.21
N ASP A 86 -5.30 -23.47 10.75
CA ASP A 86 -4.98 -23.19 12.16
C ASP A 86 -4.43 -21.75 12.35
N ASP A 87 -4.38 -20.95 11.29
CA ASP A 87 -3.94 -19.56 11.33
C ASP A 87 -5.10 -18.59 11.60
N PRO A 88 -4.82 -17.45 12.26
CA PRO A 88 -3.52 -16.91 12.66
C PRO A 88 -2.93 -17.50 13.95
N ALA A 89 -3.65 -18.38 14.66
CA ALA A 89 -3.24 -18.86 15.99
C ALA A 89 -1.89 -19.60 15.96
N GLY A 90 -1.64 -20.40 14.92
CA GLY A 90 -0.38 -21.11 14.71
C GLY A 90 0.81 -20.16 14.58
N GLY A 91 0.77 -19.23 13.63
CA GLY A 91 1.85 -18.27 13.43
C GLY A 91 2.02 -17.28 14.60
N LEU A 92 0.94 -16.83 15.25
CA LEU A 92 1.03 -16.01 16.47
C LEU A 92 1.75 -16.74 17.61
N LEU A 93 1.46 -18.02 17.78
CA LEU A 93 2.13 -18.85 18.77
C LEU A 93 3.62 -19.01 18.45
N ASP A 94 3.98 -19.15 17.17
CA ASP A 94 5.38 -19.20 16.76
C ASP A 94 6.12 -17.89 17.04
N LEU A 95 5.50 -16.75 16.74
CA LEU A 95 6.04 -15.44 17.07
C LEU A 95 6.25 -15.32 18.59
N ALA A 96 5.24 -15.66 19.39
CA ALA A 96 5.32 -15.61 20.86
C ALA A 96 6.45 -16.52 21.39
N ILE A 97 6.54 -17.76 20.90
CA ILE A 97 7.58 -18.73 21.28
C ILE A 97 8.98 -18.21 20.93
N ASN A 98 9.14 -17.61 19.75
CA ASN A 98 10.43 -17.11 19.27
C ASN A 98 10.92 -15.91 20.10
N GLN A 99 10.01 -15.11 20.67
CA GLN A 99 10.35 -14.00 21.59
C GLN A 99 10.76 -14.46 23.00
N VAL A 100 10.46 -15.71 23.39
CA VAL A 100 10.85 -16.23 24.71
C VAL A 100 12.36 -16.45 24.76
N SER A 101 13.09 -15.58 25.45
CA SER A 101 14.57 -15.65 25.57
C SER A 101 15.07 -16.86 26.36
N ASN A 102 14.24 -17.43 27.25
CA ASN A 102 14.58 -18.62 28.02
C ASN A 102 14.43 -19.88 27.16
N SER A 103 15.54 -20.53 26.83
CA SER A 103 15.57 -21.74 25.99
C SER A 103 14.78 -22.92 26.56
N THR A 104 14.71 -23.07 27.89
CA THR A 104 13.95 -24.15 28.54
C THR A 104 12.45 -23.92 28.39
N LEU A 105 11.98 -22.71 28.68
CA LEU A 105 10.57 -22.35 28.51
C LEU A 105 10.16 -22.41 27.03
N ARG A 106 11.01 -21.94 26.12
CA ARG A 106 10.81 -22.05 24.68
C ARG A 106 10.61 -23.50 24.24
N ASN A 107 11.49 -24.41 24.66
CA ASN A 107 11.37 -25.84 24.31
C ASN A 107 10.08 -26.47 24.87
N ILE A 108 9.64 -26.05 26.06
CA ILE A 108 8.36 -26.50 26.64
C ILE A 108 7.18 -26.01 25.80
N LEU A 109 7.15 -24.72 25.45
CA LEU A 109 6.09 -24.15 24.61
C LEU A 109 6.07 -24.77 23.21
N GLN A 110 7.24 -25.02 22.62
CA GLN A 110 7.35 -25.74 21.35
C GLN A 110 6.76 -27.16 21.42
N GLY A 111 7.02 -27.88 22.52
CA GLY A 111 6.42 -29.21 22.75
C GLY A 111 4.90 -29.15 22.98
N ALA A 112 4.40 -28.06 23.55
CA ALA A 112 2.97 -27.83 23.79
C ALA A 112 2.24 -27.22 22.58
N ARG A 113 2.96 -26.81 21.52
CA ARG A 113 2.45 -26.04 20.38
C ARG A 113 1.19 -26.65 19.77
N VAL A 114 1.20 -27.94 19.47
CA VAL A 114 0.06 -28.63 18.82
C VAL A 114 -1.20 -28.59 19.67
N VAL A 115 -1.06 -28.71 21.00
CA VAL A 115 -2.21 -28.69 21.92
C VAL A 115 -2.69 -27.26 22.14
N LEU A 116 -1.75 -26.32 22.28
CA LEU A 116 -2.06 -24.90 22.47
C LEU A 116 -2.69 -24.28 21.23
N ALA A 117 -2.18 -24.56 20.04
CA ALA A 117 -2.69 -24.00 18.79
C ALA A 117 -4.17 -24.36 18.57
N GLY A 118 -4.54 -25.63 18.66
CA GLY A 118 -5.94 -26.04 18.52
C GLY A 118 -6.86 -25.43 19.58
N THR A 119 -6.42 -25.43 20.85
CA THR A 119 -7.21 -24.86 21.95
C THR A 119 -7.35 -23.34 21.82
N ILE A 120 -6.28 -22.64 21.48
CA ILE A 120 -6.26 -21.18 21.29
C ILE A 120 -7.11 -20.83 20.07
N ASN A 121 -7.00 -21.57 18.96
CA ASN A 121 -7.79 -21.32 17.77
C ASN A 121 -9.30 -21.46 18.05
N ASP A 122 -9.72 -22.54 18.71
CA ASP A 122 -11.12 -22.74 19.10
C ASP A 122 -11.62 -21.60 19.98
N ARG A 123 -10.81 -21.13 20.94
CA ARG A 123 -11.17 -20.02 21.84
C ARG A 123 -11.17 -18.66 21.16
N ILE A 124 -10.22 -18.41 20.26
CA ILE A 124 -10.21 -17.18 19.45
C ILE A 124 -11.45 -17.13 18.58
N LEU A 125 -11.82 -18.22 17.91
CA LEU A 125 -13.03 -18.28 17.09
C LEU A 125 -14.32 -18.12 17.91
N GLU A 126 -14.32 -18.55 19.18
CA GLU A 126 -15.45 -18.37 20.09
C GLU A 126 -15.56 -16.91 20.60
N ILE A 127 -14.44 -16.31 20.98
CA ILE A 127 -14.39 -14.98 21.62
C ILE A 127 -14.40 -13.85 20.59
N ALA A 128 -13.68 -14.04 19.49
CA ALA A 128 -13.45 -13.07 18.44
C ALA A 128 -13.71 -13.72 17.06
N PRO A 129 -14.99 -14.04 16.75
CA PRO A 129 -15.34 -14.77 15.53
C PRO A 129 -14.93 -14.03 14.24
N ASP A 130 -14.81 -12.71 14.30
CA ASP A 130 -14.41 -11.88 13.17
C ASP A 130 -12.88 -11.68 13.09
N PHE A 131 -12.10 -12.09 14.09
CA PHE A 131 -10.65 -11.85 14.12
C PHE A 131 -9.95 -12.50 12.93
N VAL A 132 -10.17 -13.80 12.74
CA VAL A 132 -9.55 -14.57 11.65
C VAL A 132 -9.86 -13.99 10.26
N PRO A 133 -11.13 -13.81 9.85
CA PRO A 133 -11.41 -13.27 8.52
C PRO A 133 -10.86 -11.85 8.33
N ARG A 134 -10.83 -11.01 9.36
CA ARG A 134 -10.29 -9.65 9.27
C ARG A 134 -8.75 -9.62 9.18
N ILE A 135 -8.06 -10.54 9.84
CA ILE A 135 -6.61 -10.68 9.71
C ILE A 135 -6.22 -11.25 8.35
N ILE A 136 -7.01 -12.17 7.79
CA ILE A 136 -6.85 -12.63 6.40
C ILE A 136 -7.04 -11.46 5.44
N GLU A 137 -8.11 -10.67 5.60
CA GLU A 137 -8.36 -9.47 4.79
C GLU A 137 -7.22 -8.44 4.90
N LEU A 138 -6.67 -8.23 6.11
CA LEU A 138 -5.48 -7.41 6.31
C LEU A 138 -4.29 -7.93 5.51
N GLY A 139 -4.02 -9.24 5.58
CA GLY A 139 -2.91 -9.89 4.89
C GLY A 139 -3.03 -9.78 3.37
N ASP A 140 -4.21 -10.05 2.83
CA ASP A 140 -4.51 -9.92 1.40
C ASP A 140 -4.35 -8.47 0.93
N ASN A 141 -4.92 -7.51 1.66
CA ASN A 141 -4.83 -6.09 1.31
C ASN A 141 -3.41 -5.55 1.48
N PHE A 142 -2.65 -6.01 2.47
CA PHE A 142 -1.23 -5.69 2.61
C PHE A 142 -0.41 -6.26 1.45
N GLY A 143 -0.74 -7.47 1.00
CA GLY A 143 -0.18 -8.06 -0.21
C GLY A 143 -0.42 -7.19 -1.44
N GLN A 144 -1.65 -6.71 -1.64
CA GLN A 144 -1.97 -5.77 -2.74
C GLN A 144 -1.17 -4.46 -2.61
N LEU A 145 -1.15 -3.87 -1.41
CA LEU A 145 -0.43 -2.63 -1.10
C LEU A 145 1.06 -2.71 -1.43
N ALA A 146 1.70 -3.83 -1.08
CA ALA A 146 3.13 -4.05 -1.33
C ALA A 146 3.46 -4.35 -2.80
N ARG A 147 2.47 -4.81 -3.59
CA ARG A 147 2.63 -5.27 -4.98
C ARG A 147 2.27 -4.20 -6.00
N ASP A 148 1.13 -3.54 -5.78
CA ASP A 148 0.51 -2.60 -6.70
C ASP A 148 0.71 -1.16 -6.19
N PHE A 149 1.97 -0.76 -6.27
CA PHE A 149 2.45 0.54 -5.78
C PHE A 149 2.56 1.55 -6.92
N GLY A 150 2.00 2.73 -6.72
CA GLY A 150 2.15 3.87 -7.62
C GLY A 150 2.86 5.05 -6.97
N THR A 151 3.40 5.94 -7.80
CA THR A 151 4.00 7.19 -7.36
C THR A 151 3.26 8.41 -7.90
N LEU A 152 3.20 9.45 -7.06
CA LEU A 152 2.77 10.78 -7.44
C LEU A 152 4.01 11.65 -7.56
N THR A 153 4.31 12.13 -8.76
CA THR A 153 5.53 12.90 -8.98
C THR A 153 5.28 14.18 -9.75
N THR A 154 6.26 15.09 -9.71
CA THR A 154 6.32 16.23 -10.61
C THR A 154 7.62 16.21 -11.40
N LEU A 155 7.53 16.54 -12.69
CA LEU A 155 8.66 16.67 -13.60
C LEU A 155 8.73 18.12 -14.09
N ASP A 156 9.65 18.92 -13.54
CA ASP A 156 9.91 20.31 -13.97
C ASP A 156 11.00 20.31 -15.03
N VAL A 157 10.61 20.38 -16.31
CA VAL A 157 11.48 20.35 -17.47
C VAL A 157 11.83 21.76 -17.90
N ARG A 158 13.14 22.04 -17.98
CA ARG A 158 13.68 23.34 -18.40
C ARG A 158 14.69 23.16 -19.53
N LYS A 159 14.79 24.17 -20.37
CA LYS A 159 15.81 24.21 -21.42
C LYS A 159 17.20 24.46 -20.81
N ALA A 160 18.16 23.63 -21.20
CA ALA A 160 19.57 23.70 -20.82
C ALA A 160 20.43 23.83 -22.08
N GLY A 161 20.47 25.03 -22.66
CA GLY A 161 21.15 25.29 -23.93
C GLY A 161 20.37 24.68 -25.11
N ALA A 162 20.95 23.66 -25.76
CA ALA A 162 20.32 22.94 -26.87
C ALA A 162 19.57 21.66 -26.44
N SER A 163 19.67 21.26 -25.17
CA SER A 163 18.99 20.10 -24.60
C SER A 163 17.97 20.51 -23.54
N TYR A 164 17.23 19.53 -23.00
CA TYR A 164 16.37 19.72 -21.83
C TYR A 164 16.96 18.99 -20.62
N ALA A 165 16.75 19.58 -19.45
CA ALA A 165 17.05 18.96 -18.16
C ALA A 165 15.83 19.13 -17.25
N ALA A 166 15.58 18.15 -16.40
CA ALA A 166 14.44 18.13 -15.52
C ALA A 166 14.83 17.97 -14.05
N THR A 167 13.95 18.46 -13.18
CA THR A 167 13.90 18.06 -11.77
C THR A 167 12.72 17.12 -11.59
N HIS A 168 12.98 15.88 -11.22
CA HIS A 168 11.96 14.88 -10.90
C HIS A 168 11.78 14.83 -9.39
N THR A 169 10.57 15.14 -8.92
CA THR A 169 10.24 15.18 -7.49
C THR A 169 9.13 14.18 -7.20
N LEU A 170 9.39 13.18 -6.38
CA LEU A 170 8.37 12.31 -5.80
C LEU A 170 7.69 13.05 -4.66
N THR A 171 6.39 13.31 -4.80
CA THR A 171 5.58 14.13 -3.89
C THR A 171 4.54 13.32 -3.12
N GLY A 172 4.47 12.01 -3.37
CA GLY A 172 3.49 11.14 -2.75
C GLY A 172 3.45 9.76 -3.37
N VAL A 173 2.55 8.95 -2.87
CA VAL A 173 2.35 7.56 -3.31
C VAL A 173 0.88 7.31 -3.62
N GLN A 174 0.62 6.26 -4.38
CA GLN A 174 -0.71 5.78 -4.66
C GLN A 174 -0.74 4.27 -4.41
N PHE A 175 -1.76 3.79 -3.71
CA PHE A 175 -2.00 2.35 -3.55
C PHE A 175 -3.23 1.94 -4.34
N LYS A 176 -3.23 0.70 -4.84
CA LYS A 176 -4.43 0.08 -5.40
C LYS A 176 -4.87 -1.09 -4.54
N ILE A 177 -6.10 -1.02 -4.03
CA ILE A 177 -6.76 -2.12 -3.31
C ILE A 177 -8.06 -2.40 -4.04
N ASP A 178 -8.26 -3.65 -4.47
CA ASP A 178 -9.43 -4.09 -5.23
C ASP A 178 -9.70 -3.23 -6.48
N GLY A 179 -8.61 -2.79 -7.13
CA GLY A 179 -8.64 -1.93 -8.31
C GLY A 179 -8.99 -0.46 -8.03
N GLN A 180 -9.27 -0.08 -6.79
CA GLN A 180 -9.49 1.31 -6.39
C GLN A 180 -8.17 1.97 -6.01
N ALA A 181 -7.90 3.14 -6.60
CA ALA A 181 -6.68 3.90 -6.38
C ALA A 181 -6.85 4.94 -5.26
N TYR A 182 -5.93 4.92 -4.30
CA TYR A 182 -5.89 5.81 -3.15
C TYR A 182 -4.60 6.61 -3.15
N ALA A 183 -4.71 7.94 -3.22
CA ALA A 183 -3.56 8.85 -3.34
C ALA A 183 -3.19 9.46 -1.99
N PHE A 184 -1.91 9.42 -1.65
CA PHE A 184 -1.35 9.92 -0.39
C PHE A 184 -0.20 10.89 -0.66
N PRO A 185 -0.48 12.20 -0.77
CA PRO A 185 0.55 13.22 -0.88
C PRO A 185 1.41 13.29 0.38
N PHE A 186 2.74 13.31 0.25
CA PHE A 186 3.67 13.31 1.38
C PHE A 186 3.51 14.50 2.32
N ALA A 187 3.13 15.66 1.78
CA ALA A 187 2.89 16.87 2.54
C ALA A 187 1.78 16.70 3.62
N ASP A 188 0.78 15.86 3.37
CA ASP A 188 -0.34 15.64 4.29
C ASP A 188 0.06 14.77 5.49
N TYR A 189 1.15 13.99 5.36
CA TYR A 189 1.61 13.02 6.35
C TYR A 189 2.99 13.35 6.94
N GLY A 190 3.47 14.58 6.72
CA GLY A 190 4.76 15.03 7.25
C GLY A 190 5.97 14.27 6.69
N MET A 191 5.84 13.72 5.48
CA MET A 191 6.93 13.09 4.75
C MET A 191 7.61 14.10 3.83
N ASP A 192 8.94 14.00 3.70
CA ASP A 192 9.71 14.85 2.80
C ASP A 192 9.60 14.36 1.35
N ASP A 193 9.55 15.30 0.41
CA ASP A 193 9.66 15.01 -1.03
C ASP A 193 11.05 14.43 -1.37
N VAL A 194 11.10 13.52 -2.35
CA VAL A 194 12.36 13.00 -2.89
C VAL A 194 12.68 13.69 -4.20
N VAL A 195 13.81 14.39 -4.27
CA VAL A 195 14.17 15.26 -5.40
C VAL A 195 15.41 14.73 -6.12
N THR A 196 15.29 14.50 -7.43
CA THR A 196 16.40 14.19 -8.33
C THR A 196 16.53 15.26 -9.41
N GLN A 197 17.68 15.92 -9.45
CA GLN A 197 17.94 17.06 -10.33
C GLN A 197 18.74 16.64 -11.58
N ASN A 198 18.72 17.51 -12.59
CA ASN A 198 19.50 17.38 -13.82
C ASN A 198 19.23 16.08 -14.59
N VAL A 199 17.98 15.59 -14.54
CA VAL A 199 17.55 14.43 -15.32
C VAL A 199 17.45 14.85 -16.79
N SER A 200 18.27 14.27 -17.66
CA SER A 200 18.22 14.60 -19.09
C SER A 200 16.87 14.21 -19.70
N VAL A 201 16.31 15.11 -20.50
CA VAL A 201 15.05 14.91 -21.22
C VAL A 201 15.28 15.16 -22.71
N ALA A 202 14.65 14.36 -23.56
CA ALA A 202 14.60 14.63 -24.99
C ALA A 202 13.17 14.52 -25.52
N LEU A 203 12.83 15.42 -26.44
CA LEU A 203 11.60 15.40 -27.23
C LEU A 203 12.00 15.29 -28.69
N GLU A 204 11.59 14.20 -29.32
CA GLU A 204 11.84 13.93 -30.74
C GLU A 204 10.78 14.61 -31.61
N THR A 205 11.08 14.79 -32.90
CA THR A 205 10.16 15.39 -33.87
C THR A 205 8.92 14.54 -34.16
N THR A 206 8.89 13.30 -33.66
CA THR A 206 7.76 12.36 -33.72
C THR A 206 6.82 12.51 -32.52
N GLY A 207 7.11 13.40 -31.57
CA GLY A 207 6.38 13.51 -30.31
C GLY A 207 6.82 12.49 -29.25
N LYS A 208 7.84 11.66 -29.52
CA LYS A 208 8.41 10.77 -28.52
C LYS A 208 9.13 11.59 -27.44
N PHE A 209 8.64 11.48 -26.21
CA PHE A 209 9.24 12.07 -25.02
C PHE A 209 10.05 11.02 -24.28
N THR A 210 11.28 11.35 -23.89
CA THR A 210 12.17 10.43 -23.17
C THR A 210 12.74 11.09 -21.93
N VAL A 211 12.79 10.32 -20.85
CA VAL A 211 13.40 10.69 -19.56
C VAL A 211 14.58 9.76 -19.34
N ALA A 212 15.78 10.32 -19.21
CA ALA A 212 16.99 9.54 -19.02
C ALA A 212 16.98 8.77 -17.68
N SER A 213 17.84 7.76 -17.62
CA SER A 213 18.03 6.96 -16.41
C SER A 213 18.44 7.84 -15.21
N HIS A 214 17.74 7.65 -14.09
CA HIS A 214 18.02 8.31 -12.82
C HIS A 214 17.48 7.47 -11.66
N GLN A 215 17.77 7.88 -10.42
CA GLN A 215 17.34 7.18 -9.21
C GLN A 215 16.32 8.00 -8.42
N LEU A 216 15.34 7.31 -7.84
CA LEU A 216 14.42 7.82 -6.82
C LEU A 216 14.57 6.95 -5.56
N PRO A 217 15.28 7.41 -4.51
CA PRO A 217 15.36 6.69 -3.25
C PRO A 217 14.02 6.80 -2.51
N ILE A 218 13.37 5.67 -2.22
CA ILE A 218 12.11 5.59 -1.50
C ILE A 218 12.31 4.90 -0.16
N SER A 219 11.81 5.50 0.91
CA SER A 219 11.70 4.87 2.22
C SER A 219 10.49 3.93 2.23
N MET A 220 10.67 2.71 1.73
CA MET A 220 9.60 1.74 1.57
C MET A 220 8.91 1.40 2.90
N GLY A 221 9.64 1.37 4.02
CA GLY A 221 9.07 1.14 5.34
C GLY A 221 8.02 2.16 5.73
N LYS A 222 8.37 3.45 5.63
CA LYS A 222 7.44 4.59 5.84
C LYS A 222 6.26 4.56 4.88
N VAL A 223 6.49 4.24 3.61
CA VAL A 223 5.42 4.17 2.59
C VAL A 223 4.43 3.05 2.92
N LEU A 224 4.92 1.84 3.22
CA LEU A 224 4.07 0.72 3.59
C LEU A 224 3.31 1.00 4.89
N ARG A 225 3.98 1.60 5.88
CA ARG A 225 3.33 2.02 7.13
C ARG A 225 2.22 3.04 6.87
N LEU A 226 2.46 4.04 6.02
CA LEU A 226 1.44 5.02 5.64
C LEU A 226 0.19 4.33 5.08
N GLY A 227 0.38 3.36 4.18
CA GLY A 227 -0.74 2.61 3.64
C GLY A 227 -1.42 1.70 4.67
N ILE A 228 -0.70 1.11 5.63
CA ILE A 228 -1.32 0.35 6.72
C ILE A 228 -2.17 1.28 7.59
N ASP A 229 -1.59 2.37 8.08
CA ASP A 229 -2.21 3.24 9.09
C ASP A 229 -3.39 4.03 8.50
N GLU A 230 -3.29 4.47 7.23
CA GLU A 230 -4.29 5.36 6.62
C GLU A 230 -5.28 4.66 5.69
N LEU A 231 -4.99 3.43 5.25
CA LEU A 231 -5.86 2.69 4.33
C LEU A 231 -6.36 1.38 4.93
N LEU A 232 -5.46 0.52 5.41
CA LEU A 232 -5.85 -0.83 5.83
C LEU A 232 -6.51 -0.86 7.21
N VAL A 233 -5.91 -0.20 8.20
CA VAL A 233 -6.43 -0.14 9.57
C VAL A 233 -7.85 0.44 9.60
N PRO A 234 -8.14 1.61 8.99
CA PRO A 234 -9.48 2.19 9.04
C PRO A 234 -10.51 1.40 8.21
N ALA A 235 -10.07 0.65 7.20
CA ALA A 235 -10.95 -0.22 6.43
C ALA A 235 -11.46 -1.40 7.27
N ILE A 236 -10.60 -1.94 8.15
CA ILE A 236 -10.96 -3.04 9.06
C ILE A 236 -11.69 -2.48 10.28
N ASP A 237 -11.06 -1.58 11.03
CA ASP A 237 -11.66 -0.93 12.19
C ASP A 237 -11.61 0.61 12.04
N PRO A 238 -12.76 1.25 11.71
CA PRO A 238 -12.83 2.70 11.53
C PRO A 238 -12.51 3.54 12.78
N LEU A 239 -12.43 2.92 13.96
CA LEU A 239 -12.06 3.61 15.20
C LEU A 239 -10.58 3.47 15.55
N ALA A 240 -9.88 2.52 14.93
CA ALA A 240 -8.46 2.31 15.15
C ALA A 240 -7.63 3.35 14.38
N THR A 241 -6.55 3.83 15.00
CA THR A 241 -5.62 4.78 14.37
C THR A 241 -4.30 4.14 13.96
N ASP A 242 -4.02 2.94 14.48
CA ASP A 242 -2.86 2.14 14.14
C ASP A 242 -3.16 0.65 14.30
N LEU A 243 -2.19 -0.19 13.95
CA LEU A 243 -2.28 -1.64 14.01
C LEU A 243 -2.49 -2.15 15.44
N GLY A 244 -1.96 -1.46 16.45
CA GLY A 244 -2.14 -1.81 17.86
C GLY A 244 -3.59 -1.60 18.29
N ASP A 245 -4.14 -0.41 18.03
CA ASP A 245 -5.54 -0.09 18.28
C ASP A 245 -6.48 -1.08 17.56
N MET A 246 -6.16 -1.41 16.30
CA MET A 246 -6.95 -2.35 15.51
C MET A 246 -6.93 -3.73 16.16
N LEU A 247 -5.75 -4.26 16.48
CA LEU A 247 -5.63 -5.59 17.09
C LEU A 247 -6.34 -5.66 18.46
N ASP A 248 -6.23 -4.61 19.27
CA ASP A 248 -6.96 -4.48 20.54
C ASP A 248 -8.48 -4.46 20.34
N GLY A 249 -8.96 -3.73 19.33
CA GLY A 249 -10.38 -3.68 18.96
C GLY A 249 -10.93 -5.01 18.41
N LEU A 250 -10.08 -5.83 17.79
CA LEU A 250 -10.47 -7.13 17.23
C LEU A 250 -10.50 -8.27 18.23
N VAL A 251 -9.79 -8.15 19.36
CA VAL A 251 -9.66 -9.23 20.35
C VAL A 251 -10.15 -8.76 21.71
N ASP A 252 -11.25 -9.34 22.19
CA ASP A 252 -11.73 -9.10 23.55
C ASP A 252 -10.79 -9.78 24.57
N CYS A 253 -9.75 -9.06 24.97
CA CYS A 253 -8.75 -9.55 25.90
C CYS A 253 -9.32 -9.84 27.30
N ASP A 254 -10.41 -9.18 27.71
CA ASP A 254 -11.10 -9.49 28.97
C ASP A 254 -11.77 -10.88 28.90
N ALA A 255 -12.50 -11.16 27.82
CA ALA A 255 -13.11 -12.47 27.58
C ALA A 255 -12.05 -13.56 27.43
N MET A 256 -10.96 -13.28 26.72
CA MET A 256 -9.80 -14.18 26.62
C MET A 256 -9.19 -14.44 28.01
N GLY A 257 -9.04 -13.39 28.82
CA GLY A 257 -8.50 -13.50 30.16
C GLY A 257 -9.35 -14.39 31.07
N GLN A 258 -10.68 -14.26 30.98
CA GLN A 258 -11.63 -15.10 31.69
C GLN A 258 -11.57 -16.56 31.22
N ALA A 259 -11.57 -16.80 29.91
CA ALA A 259 -11.51 -18.15 29.36
C ALA A 259 -10.21 -18.89 29.74
N MET A 260 -9.08 -18.18 29.75
CA MET A 260 -7.79 -18.75 30.17
C MET A 260 -7.76 -19.07 31.67
N TYR A 261 -8.32 -18.19 32.49
CA TYR A 261 -8.46 -18.45 33.91
C TYR A 261 -9.34 -19.68 34.18
N ASP A 262 -10.49 -19.80 33.52
CA ASP A 262 -11.41 -20.93 33.68
C ASP A 262 -10.78 -22.25 33.20
N ALA A 263 -9.89 -22.20 32.21
CA ALA A 263 -9.20 -23.38 31.68
C ALA A 263 -8.06 -23.89 32.59
N VAL A 264 -7.32 -22.98 33.24
CA VAL A 264 -6.11 -23.32 34.00
C VAL A 264 -6.35 -23.34 35.52
N ASP A 265 -7.36 -22.62 36.01
CA ASP A 265 -7.71 -22.44 37.43
C ASP A 265 -6.54 -21.91 38.30
N ILE A 266 -5.65 -21.12 37.68
CA ILE A 266 -4.49 -20.48 38.32
C ILE A 266 -4.43 -19.02 37.89
N GLY A 267 -4.04 -18.13 38.81
CA GLY A 267 -3.87 -16.70 38.51
C GLY A 267 -5.17 -15.92 38.63
N SER A 268 -5.38 -14.93 37.76
CA SER A 268 -6.61 -14.13 37.71
C SER A 268 -6.96 -13.77 36.26
N PRO A 269 -8.25 -13.61 35.91
CA PRO A 269 -8.66 -13.16 34.58
C PRO A 269 -7.94 -11.90 34.11
N SER A 270 -7.82 -10.90 34.99
CA SER A 270 -7.12 -9.64 34.70
C SER A 270 -5.64 -9.83 34.37
N THR A 271 -4.97 -10.83 34.94
CA THR A 271 -3.56 -11.12 34.60
C THR A 271 -3.43 -11.62 33.16
N TYR A 272 -4.35 -12.47 32.73
CA TYR A 272 -4.36 -13.00 31.36
C TYR A 272 -4.83 -11.95 30.36
N ALA A 273 -5.81 -11.11 30.71
CA ALA A 273 -6.25 -9.98 29.89
C ALA A 273 -5.12 -8.99 29.62
N SER A 274 -4.42 -8.54 30.68
CA SER A 274 -3.25 -7.66 30.48
C SER A 274 -2.12 -8.33 29.69
N ALA A 275 -1.94 -9.66 29.82
CA ALA A 275 -0.97 -10.38 29.01
C ALA A 275 -1.38 -10.43 27.53
N CYS A 276 -2.68 -10.55 27.23
CA CYS A 276 -3.25 -10.47 25.90
C CYS A 276 -3.00 -9.08 25.28
N GLU A 277 -3.38 -8.00 25.97
CA GLU A 277 -3.17 -6.61 25.50
C GLU A 277 -1.69 -6.32 25.22
N ILE A 278 -0.80 -6.68 26.14
CA ILE A 278 0.65 -6.53 25.97
C ILE A 278 1.15 -7.34 24.76
N GLY A 279 0.61 -8.53 24.55
CA GLY A 279 0.94 -9.40 23.42
C GLY A 279 0.56 -8.77 22.08
N LEU A 280 -0.67 -8.26 21.97
CA LEU A 280 -1.17 -7.59 20.76
C LEU A 280 -0.36 -6.32 20.45
N GLN A 281 -0.06 -5.50 21.47
CA GLN A 281 0.78 -4.33 21.29
C GLN A 281 2.21 -4.70 20.88
N ALA A 282 2.78 -5.75 21.46
CA ALA A 282 4.11 -6.24 21.10
C ALA A 282 4.14 -6.74 19.65
N LEU A 283 3.07 -7.39 19.19
CA LEU A 283 2.91 -7.82 17.80
C LEU A 283 2.85 -6.61 16.85
N ALA A 284 2.00 -5.63 17.13
CA ALA A 284 1.93 -4.40 16.34
C ALA A 284 3.30 -3.70 16.26
N ASN A 285 3.97 -3.55 17.40
CA ASN A 285 5.30 -2.95 17.47
C ASN A 285 6.34 -3.75 16.68
N LEU A 286 6.28 -5.08 16.71
CA LEU A 286 7.17 -5.93 15.92
C LEU A 286 6.96 -5.72 14.42
N ALA A 287 5.70 -5.68 13.97
CA ALA A 287 5.37 -5.39 12.57
C ALA A 287 5.90 -4.01 12.15
N TYR A 288 5.64 -2.96 12.94
CA TYR A 288 6.17 -1.62 12.65
C TYR A 288 7.70 -1.57 12.71
N GLN A 289 8.33 -2.30 13.61
CA GLN A 289 9.78 -2.39 13.66
C GLN A 289 10.33 -3.04 12.39
N GLN A 290 9.72 -4.12 11.91
CA GLN A 290 10.11 -4.75 10.65
C GLN A 290 9.99 -3.79 9.47
N LEU A 291 8.92 -2.99 9.41
CA LEU A 291 8.77 -1.94 8.40
C LEU A 291 9.86 -0.86 8.53
N ASN A 292 10.11 -0.37 9.75
CA ASN A 292 11.19 0.61 9.98
C ASN A 292 12.57 0.06 9.62
N ASP A 293 12.80 -1.24 9.81
CA ASP A 293 14.05 -1.90 9.46
C ASP A 293 14.28 -1.94 7.94
N LEU A 294 13.21 -1.92 7.13
CA LEU A 294 13.33 -1.75 5.67
C LEU A 294 13.98 -0.41 5.31
N ASP A 295 13.75 0.64 6.10
CA ASP A 295 14.31 1.96 5.83
C ASP A 295 15.78 2.11 6.28
N GLN A 296 16.35 1.10 6.94
CA GLN A 296 17.79 1.07 7.20
C GLN A 296 18.61 0.93 5.91
N SER A 297 17.99 0.44 4.83
CA SER A 297 18.56 0.40 3.49
C SER A 297 17.63 1.11 2.51
N ALA A 298 18.06 2.23 1.94
CA ALA A 298 17.25 2.95 0.95
C ALA A 298 16.91 2.03 -0.23
N MET A 299 15.62 1.91 -0.55
CA MET A 299 15.18 1.26 -1.78
C MET A 299 15.35 2.25 -2.93
N ASN A 300 16.19 1.92 -3.91
CA ASN A 300 16.45 2.83 -5.03
C ASN A 300 15.70 2.35 -6.26
N PHE A 301 14.76 3.18 -6.74
CA PHE A 301 14.11 2.98 -8.02
C PHE A 301 14.99 3.62 -9.10
N GLY A 302 15.77 2.80 -9.80
CA GLY A 302 16.50 3.21 -10.99
C GLY A 302 15.56 3.14 -12.19
N ILE A 303 15.12 4.28 -12.70
CA ILE A 303 14.11 4.36 -13.78
C ILE A 303 14.58 5.20 -14.96
N ALA A 304 14.15 4.80 -16.15
CA ALA A 304 14.20 5.57 -17.39
C ALA A 304 12.84 5.46 -18.08
N GLY A 305 12.35 6.54 -18.69
CA GLY A 305 10.97 6.62 -19.17
C GLY A 305 10.87 6.99 -20.64
N GLN A 306 9.83 6.50 -21.29
CA GLN A 306 9.40 6.99 -22.59
C GLN A 306 7.88 7.20 -22.60
N ALA A 307 7.38 8.20 -23.32
CA ALA A 307 5.96 8.48 -23.49
C ALA A 307 5.68 9.14 -24.84
N ARG A 308 4.39 9.22 -25.22
CA ARG A 308 3.91 10.08 -26.31
C ARG A 308 3.53 11.43 -25.72
N ALA A 309 4.17 12.50 -26.20
CA ALA A 309 3.76 13.86 -25.90
C ALA A 309 2.68 14.32 -26.87
N THR A 310 1.66 15.00 -26.35
CA THR A 310 0.53 15.53 -27.14
C THR A 310 0.35 17.02 -26.85
N ASP A 311 0.01 17.78 -27.88
CA ASP A 311 -0.39 19.19 -27.82
C ASP A 311 -1.84 19.29 -28.29
N SER A 312 -2.76 19.47 -27.35
CA SER A 312 -4.20 19.46 -27.60
C SER A 312 -4.74 20.83 -28.01
N ASN A 313 -3.96 21.90 -27.86
CA ASN A 313 -4.41 23.27 -28.08
C ASN A 313 -3.62 24.03 -29.16
N GLY A 314 -2.58 23.42 -29.72
CA GLY A 314 -1.78 23.96 -30.82
C GLY A 314 -0.77 25.02 -30.40
N ASP A 315 -0.45 25.18 -29.10
CA ASP A 315 0.54 26.15 -28.61
C ASP A 315 2.00 25.66 -28.76
N LYS A 316 2.18 24.47 -29.33
CA LYS A 316 3.43 23.75 -29.59
C LYS A 316 4.16 23.30 -28.33
N LYS A 317 3.47 23.16 -27.22
CA LYS A 317 4.01 22.64 -25.96
C LYS A 317 3.24 21.39 -25.56
N ILE A 318 3.87 20.56 -24.74
CA ILE A 318 3.23 19.33 -24.26
C ILE A 318 2.10 19.69 -23.30
N ASP A 319 0.90 19.20 -23.55
CA ASP A 319 -0.22 19.25 -22.60
C ASP A 319 -0.33 17.95 -21.79
N GLN A 320 -0.14 16.81 -22.46
CA GLN A 320 -0.19 15.49 -21.82
C GLN A 320 0.96 14.58 -22.28
N LEU A 321 1.39 13.73 -21.35
CA LEU A 321 2.25 12.58 -21.59
C LEU A 321 1.38 11.32 -21.47
N GLN A 322 1.21 10.61 -22.58
CA GLN A 322 0.33 9.45 -22.68
C GLN A 322 1.14 8.17 -22.93
N ARG A 323 0.58 7.04 -22.49
CA ARG A 323 1.17 5.70 -22.70
C ARG A 323 2.63 5.65 -22.27
N GLY A 324 2.93 6.25 -21.12
CA GLY A 324 4.27 6.27 -20.58
C GLY A 324 4.66 4.88 -20.09
N GLU A 325 5.90 4.50 -20.34
CA GLU A 325 6.50 3.25 -19.87
C GLU A 325 7.78 3.58 -19.11
N TRP A 326 7.89 3.02 -17.90
CA TRP A 326 9.14 3.01 -17.15
C TRP A 326 9.89 1.70 -17.42
N ALA A 327 11.20 1.80 -17.55
CA ALA A 327 12.13 0.68 -17.57
C ALA A 327 13.21 0.90 -16.51
N GLY A 328 13.77 -0.18 -15.98
CA GLY A 328 14.88 -0.11 -15.05
C GLY A 328 14.87 -1.21 -14.00
N GLN A 329 15.27 -0.87 -12.78
CA GLN A 329 15.40 -1.83 -11.68
C GLN A 329 15.07 -1.18 -10.34
N VAL A 330 14.54 -1.99 -9.41
CA VAL A 330 14.50 -1.68 -7.99
C VAL A 330 15.74 -2.29 -7.34
N GLU A 331 16.42 -1.55 -6.47
CA GLU A 331 17.55 -2.05 -5.71
C GLU A 331 17.25 -1.95 -4.22
N TYR A 332 17.41 -3.06 -3.50
CA TYR A 332 17.29 -3.10 -2.04
C TYR A 332 18.54 -3.75 -1.44
N ALA A 333 19.18 -3.06 -0.49
CA ALA A 333 20.39 -3.53 0.19
C ALA A 333 21.49 -4.04 -0.80
N GLY A 334 21.67 -3.36 -1.93
CA GLY A 334 22.65 -3.73 -2.97
C GLY A 334 22.21 -4.87 -3.89
N THR A 335 21.00 -5.39 -3.74
CA THR A 335 20.46 -6.46 -4.59
C THR A 335 19.46 -5.86 -5.59
N PRO A 336 19.82 -5.75 -6.88
CA PRO A 336 18.90 -5.25 -7.90
C PRO A 336 17.91 -6.34 -8.36
N ALA A 337 16.69 -5.91 -8.65
CA ALA A 337 15.67 -6.69 -9.34
C ALA A 337 15.07 -5.84 -10.47
N PRO A 338 14.86 -6.41 -11.67
CA PRO A 338 14.28 -5.66 -12.79
C PRO A 338 12.86 -5.22 -12.45
N LEU A 339 12.50 -4.00 -12.88
CA LEU A 339 11.10 -3.57 -12.85
C LEU A 339 10.31 -4.39 -13.88
N GLN A 340 9.14 -4.86 -13.47
CA GLN A 340 8.18 -5.46 -14.40
C GLN A 340 7.44 -4.36 -15.17
N SER A 341 6.29 -4.69 -15.76
CA SER A 341 5.44 -3.72 -16.44
C SER A 341 5.18 -2.53 -15.52
N SER A 342 5.65 -1.36 -15.96
CA SER A 342 5.57 -0.12 -15.18
C SER A 342 5.16 0.99 -16.15
N THR A 343 4.11 1.72 -15.80
CA THR A 343 3.53 2.73 -16.69
C THR A 343 3.46 4.09 -16.02
N PHE A 344 3.30 5.14 -16.81
CA PHE A 344 2.95 6.45 -16.30
C PHE A 344 2.09 7.26 -17.26
N ALA A 345 1.35 8.20 -16.71
CA ALA A 345 0.69 9.26 -17.44
C ALA A 345 1.06 10.60 -16.81
N GLY A 346 1.07 11.66 -17.62
CA GLY A 346 1.40 13.00 -17.16
C GLY A 346 0.46 14.04 -17.72
N SER A 347 0.17 15.05 -16.92
CA SER A 347 -0.55 16.25 -17.34
C SER A 347 0.26 17.49 -16.99
N ARG A 348 0.25 18.49 -17.87
CA ARG A 348 0.88 19.77 -17.58
C ARG A 348 0.10 20.52 -16.51
N MET A 349 0.84 21.13 -15.58
CA MET A 349 0.33 22.01 -14.52
C MET A 349 0.32 23.48 -14.93
#